data_AF-A0A239U2Q4-F1
#
_entry.id   AF-A0A239U2Q4-F1
#
_cell.length_a   1.000
_cell.length_b   1.000
_cell.length_c   1.000
_cell.angle_alpha   90.00
_cell.angle_beta   90.00
_cell.angle_gamma   90.00
#
_symmetry.space_group_name_H-M   'P 1'
#
loop_
_entity.id
_entity.type
_entity.pdbx_description
1 polymer ?
#
loop_
_entity_poly.entity_id
_entity_poly.type
_entity_poly.pdbx_seq_one_letter_code
_entity_poly.pdbx_strand_id
1 'polypeptide(L)'
;MTSSMLSKKFILLALITLLLCNIAYAQETNYNGYIWRNDVEDNTNMPRNFRTSKSNFQKMSDKYDLDSNYIPSRKGLYELDISGSAQFSPKQFKSLIKYLKTQTDKDIYIIDLRQETHGFFNDNTAVSWYGLHDWGNIDKTTSEIIKDERQRLNAQIGKTIEIGNISSDKVISTDKIKVHSAMTEKDLVHKYGLNYVRITTTDHIWPKPEYIDQFIDLYRNLPPNAWLHFHCEAGAGRTTEFMAMYDILKNPDIPLKDILYRQYLIGGNYVAYTVDTNKSNNWKDIYYNQKATMIKKFYQYAKENHNNNYKISWSKWLQTH
;
A
#
# COMPACT_ATOMS: atom_id res chain seq x y z
N MET A 1 -22.50 -28.81 -60.51
CA MET A 1 -23.28 -28.45 -59.29
C MET A 1 -22.61 -28.90 -57.98
N THR A 2 -21.30 -29.17 -57.93
CA THR A 2 -20.67 -29.86 -56.77
C THR A 2 -19.52 -29.11 -56.10
N SER A 3 -19.04 -28.00 -56.66
CA SER A 3 -17.90 -27.24 -56.07
C SER A 3 -18.34 -26.16 -55.06
N SER A 4 -19.50 -25.51 -55.25
CA SER A 4 -19.91 -24.38 -54.39
C SER A 4 -20.58 -24.78 -53.07
N MET A 5 -21.05 -26.02 -52.94
CA MET A 5 -21.62 -26.52 -51.68
C MET A 5 -20.55 -27.02 -50.70
N LEU A 6 -19.43 -27.55 -51.20
CA LEU A 6 -18.32 -27.99 -50.35
C LEU A 6 -17.62 -26.79 -49.68
N SER A 7 -17.36 -25.70 -50.43
CA SER A 7 -16.69 -24.53 -49.88
C SER A 7 -17.51 -23.81 -48.81
N LYS A 8 -18.85 -23.77 -48.95
CA LYS A 8 -19.74 -23.17 -47.95
C LYS A 8 -19.81 -23.98 -46.65
N LYS A 9 -19.71 -25.32 -46.71
CA LYS A 9 -19.66 -26.16 -45.50
C LYS A 9 -18.34 -26.02 -44.74
N PHE A 10 -17.20 -25.91 -45.44
CA PHE A 10 -15.90 -25.68 -44.80
C PHE A 10 -15.78 -24.29 -44.16
N ILE A 11 -16.34 -23.25 -44.80
CA ILE A 11 -16.37 -21.90 -44.23
C ILE A 11 -17.28 -21.83 -43.00
N LEU A 12 -18.44 -22.50 -43.02
CA LEU A 12 -19.35 -22.54 -41.87
C LEU A 12 -18.74 -23.33 -40.69
N LEU A 13 -18.05 -24.44 -40.96
CA LEU A 13 -17.39 -25.23 -39.92
C LEU A 13 -16.18 -24.49 -39.29
N ALA A 14 -15.42 -23.74 -40.11
CA ALA A 14 -14.31 -22.91 -39.65
C ALA A 14 -14.78 -21.69 -38.82
N LEU A 15 -15.93 -21.10 -39.17
CA LEU A 15 -16.55 -20.02 -38.38
C LEU A 15 -17.09 -20.54 -37.04
N ILE A 16 -17.65 -21.76 -37.00
CA ILE A 16 -18.14 -22.38 -35.76
C ILE A 16 -16.97 -22.77 -34.85
N THR A 17 -15.83 -23.25 -35.37
CA THR A 17 -14.63 -23.50 -34.54
C THR A 17 -13.93 -22.21 -34.09
N LEU A 18 -13.95 -21.13 -34.87
CA LEU A 18 -13.48 -19.81 -34.41
C LEU A 18 -14.41 -19.20 -33.34
N LEU A 19 -15.72 -19.45 -33.43
CA LEU A 19 -16.68 -19.02 -32.41
C LEU A 19 -16.56 -19.86 -31.13
N LEU A 20 -16.23 -21.15 -31.24
CA LEU A 20 -16.05 -22.04 -30.09
C LEU A 20 -14.66 -21.95 -29.44
N CYS A 21 -13.61 -21.52 -30.17
CA CYS A 21 -12.28 -21.26 -29.57
C CYS A 21 -12.17 -19.91 -28.86
N ASN A 22 -13.06 -18.94 -29.13
CA ASN A 22 -13.10 -17.66 -28.41
C ASN A 22 -14.01 -17.65 -27.18
N ILE A 23 -14.56 -18.80 -26.80
CA ILE A 23 -15.31 -18.98 -25.56
C ILE A 23 -14.48 -19.86 -24.60
N ALA A 24 -13.18 -19.63 -24.54
CA ALA A 24 -12.51 -19.71 -23.25
C ALA A 24 -12.94 -18.44 -22.51
N TYR A 25 -14.06 -18.50 -21.80
CA TYR A 25 -14.36 -17.50 -20.78
C TYR A 25 -13.14 -17.46 -19.86
N ALA A 26 -12.27 -16.47 -20.03
CA ALA A 26 -11.40 -16.05 -18.95
C ALA A 26 -12.36 -15.64 -17.85
N GLN A 27 -12.56 -16.53 -16.88
CA GLN A 27 -13.38 -16.24 -15.73
C GLN A 27 -12.70 -15.05 -15.05
N GLU A 28 -13.32 -13.87 -15.16
CA GLU A 28 -12.76 -12.65 -14.61
C GLU A 28 -12.50 -12.89 -13.12
N THR A 29 -11.25 -12.71 -12.70
CA THR A 29 -10.86 -13.03 -11.34
C THR A 29 -11.62 -12.09 -10.41
N ASN A 30 -12.45 -12.66 -9.53
CA ASN A 30 -13.31 -11.87 -8.67
C ASN A 30 -12.53 -11.37 -7.44
N TYR A 31 -12.17 -10.10 -7.46
CA TYR A 31 -11.47 -9.44 -6.35
C TYR A 31 -12.42 -8.88 -5.28
N ASN A 32 -13.74 -9.01 -5.43
CA ASN A 32 -14.69 -8.45 -4.48
C ASN A 32 -14.41 -8.95 -3.06
N GLY A 33 -14.49 -8.03 -2.10
CA GLY A 33 -14.32 -8.41 -0.70
C GLY A 33 -15.45 -9.34 -0.25
N TYR A 34 -15.11 -10.33 0.56
CA TYR A 34 -16.02 -11.41 0.97
C TYR A 34 -15.97 -11.73 2.47
N ILE A 35 -14.98 -11.22 3.20
CA ILE A 35 -14.86 -11.46 4.65
C ILE A 35 -14.25 -10.25 5.37
N TRP A 36 -14.68 -10.00 6.60
CA TRP A 36 -13.96 -9.08 7.48
C TRP A 36 -12.72 -9.78 8.00
N ARG A 37 -11.56 -9.38 7.53
CA ARG A 37 -10.29 -9.82 8.08
C ARG A 37 -10.06 -9.19 9.44
N ASN A 38 -9.58 -10.00 10.39
CA ASN A 38 -8.99 -9.52 11.63
C ASN A 38 -7.54 -9.08 11.34
N ASP A 39 -7.28 -7.78 11.36
CA ASP A 39 -6.00 -7.24 10.88
C ASP A 39 -4.87 -7.46 11.90
N VAL A 40 -5.17 -7.26 13.19
CA VAL A 40 -4.19 -7.37 14.28
C VAL A 40 -4.87 -7.56 15.64
N GLU A 41 -4.19 -8.30 16.52
CA GLU A 41 -4.61 -8.50 17.90
C GLU A 41 -4.52 -7.20 18.73
N ASP A 42 -5.52 -6.98 19.60
CA ASP A 42 -5.58 -5.81 20.46
C ASP A 42 -4.71 -5.90 21.72
N ASN A 43 -3.47 -5.45 21.60
CA ASN A 43 -2.50 -5.41 22.67
C ASN A 43 -1.78 -4.05 22.76
N THR A 44 -0.91 -3.88 23.76
CA THR A 44 -0.18 -2.63 23.99
C THR A 44 1.19 -2.59 23.33
N ASN A 45 1.55 -3.59 22.53
CA ASN A 45 2.84 -3.61 21.82
C ASN A 45 2.86 -2.55 20.72
N MET A 46 4.05 -2.27 20.18
CA MET A 46 4.14 -1.47 18.97
C MET A 46 3.54 -2.25 17.79
N PRO A 47 2.90 -1.56 16.82
CA PRO A 47 2.43 -2.21 15.60
C PRO A 47 3.61 -2.88 14.88
N ARG A 48 3.36 -3.98 14.18
CA ARG A 48 4.42 -4.73 13.49
C ARG A 48 5.18 -3.83 12.53
N ASN A 49 6.46 -4.12 12.32
CA ASN A 49 7.34 -3.36 11.43
C ASN A 49 7.44 -1.86 11.76
N PHE A 50 7.14 -1.47 13.00
CA PHE A 50 7.34 -0.09 13.44
C PHE A 50 8.81 0.31 13.33
N ARG A 51 9.06 1.45 12.68
CA ARG A 51 10.38 2.04 12.49
C ARG A 51 10.29 3.55 12.35
N THR A 52 11.39 4.24 12.62
CA THR A 52 11.52 5.67 12.39
C THR A 52 12.73 5.95 11.53
N SER A 53 12.76 7.12 10.90
CA SER A 53 13.95 7.66 10.26
C SER A 53 15.15 7.79 11.21
N LYS A 54 14.91 7.85 12.52
CA LYS A 54 15.94 7.88 13.57
C LYS A 54 16.42 6.50 14.00
N SER A 55 15.79 5.42 13.52
CA SER A 55 16.18 4.05 13.85
C SER A 55 17.60 3.73 13.39
N ASN A 56 18.28 2.89 14.17
CA ASN A 56 19.57 2.32 13.79
C ASN A 56 19.41 1.40 12.58
N PHE A 57 20.47 1.31 11.77
CA PHE A 57 20.51 0.31 10.71
C PHE A 57 20.56 -1.10 11.30
N GLN A 58 19.68 -1.95 10.79
CA GLN A 58 19.54 -3.35 11.15
C GLN A 58 20.46 -4.22 10.28
N LYS A 59 20.68 -5.46 10.72
CA LYS A 59 21.39 -6.45 9.91
C LYS A 59 20.59 -6.76 8.65
N MET A 60 21.27 -6.73 7.50
CA MET A 60 20.71 -7.12 6.21
C MET A 60 20.33 -8.61 6.20
N SER A 61 19.20 -8.93 5.57
CA SER A 61 18.74 -10.29 5.27
C SER A 61 19.21 -10.71 3.89
N ASP A 62 19.40 -12.02 3.68
CA ASP A 62 19.82 -12.59 2.40
C ASP A 62 18.74 -12.54 1.30
N LYS A 63 17.54 -12.06 1.62
CA LYS A 63 16.37 -12.02 0.72
C LYS A 63 16.60 -11.28 -0.60
N TYR A 64 17.39 -10.20 -0.58
CA TYR A 64 17.47 -9.24 -1.69
C TYR A 64 18.78 -9.27 -2.47
N ASP A 65 19.71 -10.17 -2.12
CA ASP A 65 21.04 -10.29 -2.75
C ASP A 65 21.75 -8.94 -2.90
N LEU A 66 21.81 -8.18 -1.79
CA LEU A 66 22.42 -6.86 -1.72
C LEU A 66 23.84 -6.95 -1.18
N ASP A 67 24.67 -5.96 -1.53
CA ASP A 67 26.04 -5.85 -1.00
C ASP A 67 26.00 -5.52 0.49
N SER A 68 26.30 -6.51 1.32
CA SER A 68 26.27 -6.42 2.78
C SER A 68 27.37 -5.53 3.37
N ASN A 69 28.40 -5.19 2.59
CA ASN A 69 29.45 -4.26 3.00
C ASN A 69 29.12 -2.81 2.66
N TYR A 70 28.06 -2.56 1.89
CA TYR A 70 27.66 -1.21 1.51
C TYR A 70 27.01 -0.47 2.69
N ILE A 71 27.62 0.62 3.11
CA ILE A 71 27.10 1.49 4.18
C ILE A 71 26.50 2.75 3.53
N PRO A 72 25.16 2.90 3.49
CA PRO A 72 24.54 4.07 2.88
C PRO A 72 24.68 5.31 3.76
N SER A 73 24.66 6.49 3.14
CA SER A 73 24.67 7.76 3.86
C SER A 73 23.42 7.96 4.73
N ARG A 74 23.64 8.46 5.95
CA ARG A 74 22.57 8.94 6.85
C ARG A 74 22.28 10.44 6.69
N LYS A 75 22.96 11.15 5.78
CA LYS A 75 22.76 12.59 5.57
C LYS A 75 21.28 12.86 5.24
N GLY A 76 20.65 13.74 6.02
CA GLY A 76 19.25 14.13 5.86
C GLY A 76 18.23 13.07 6.30
N LEU A 77 18.67 11.90 6.79
CA LEU A 77 17.77 10.84 7.23
C LEU A 77 17.14 11.20 8.58
N TYR A 78 17.92 11.65 9.56
CA TYR A 78 17.42 11.96 10.91
C TYR A 78 16.41 13.11 10.91
N GLU A 79 16.52 14.01 9.93
CA GLU A 79 15.70 15.20 9.74
C GLU A 79 14.46 14.94 8.88
N LEU A 80 14.22 13.70 8.43
CA LEU A 80 13.01 13.37 7.68
C LEU A 80 11.74 13.51 8.54
N ASP A 81 11.85 13.24 9.84
CA ASP A 81 10.71 13.22 10.77
C ASP A 81 9.57 12.31 10.28
N ILE A 82 9.95 11.12 9.83
CA ILE A 82 9.02 10.08 9.42
C ILE A 82 9.15 8.81 10.26
N SER A 83 8.06 8.06 10.29
CA SER A 83 7.96 6.71 10.81
C SER A 83 7.05 5.87 9.94
N GLY A 84 7.10 4.55 10.10
CA GLY A 84 6.12 3.68 9.47
C GLY A 84 5.89 2.37 10.20
N SER A 85 4.72 1.78 10.01
CA SER A 85 4.35 0.48 10.60
C SER A 85 3.26 -0.25 9.82
N ALA A 86 2.92 -1.45 10.28
CA ALA A 86 1.71 -2.19 9.91
C ALA A 86 0.46 -1.58 10.52
N GLN A 87 -0.71 -2.15 10.17
CA GLN A 87 -1.98 -1.84 10.80
C GLN A 87 -1.88 -2.01 12.32
N PHE A 88 -2.49 -1.08 13.04
CA PHE A 88 -2.55 -1.05 14.50
C PHE A 88 -3.95 -1.36 15.01
N SER A 89 -4.02 -1.98 16.18
CA SER A 89 -5.24 -2.00 17.00
C SER A 89 -5.42 -0.65 17.71
N PRO A 90 -6.60 -0.37 18.31
CA PRO A 90 -6.79 0.84 19.11
C PRO A 90 -5.82 0.96 20.31
N LYS A 91 -5.47 -0.15 20.98
CA LYS A 91 -4.44 -0.13 22.04
C LYS A 91 -3.04 0.09 21.47
N GLN A 92 -2.68 -0.55 20.36
CA GLN A 92 -1.38 -0.34 19.72
C GLN A 92 -1.25 1.09 19.21
N PHE A 93 -2.32 1.69 18.68
CA PHE A 93 -2.36 3.09 18.27
C PHE A 93 -2.08 4.00 19.46
N LYS A 94 -2.70 3.77 20.61
CA LYS A 94 -2.40 4.51 21.85
C LYS A 94 -0.92 4.42 22.23
N SER A 95 -0.33 3.22 22.18
CA SER A 95 1.09 3.01 22.45
C SER A 95 1.98 3.74 21.44
N LEU A 96 1.65 3.66 20.15
CA LEU A 96 2.32 4.36 19.07
C LEU A 96 2.32 5.87 19.30
N ILE A 97 1.17 6.47 19.60
CA ILE A 97 1.08 7.92 19.80
C ILE A 97 1.85 8.35 21.05
N LYS A 98 1.78 7.56 22.14
CA LYS A 98 2.60 7.81 23.33
C LYS A 98 4.08 7.79 23.00
N TYR A 99 4.54 6.82 22.19
CA TYR A 99 5.93 6.75 21.77
C TYR A 99 6.32 7.93 20.87
N LEU A 100 5.55 8.25 19.83
CA LEU A 100 5.89 9.33 18.91
C LEU A 100 5.99 10.69 19.62
N LYS A 101 5.13 10.94 20.61
CA LYS A 101 5.18 12.16 21.45
C LYS A 101 6.43 12.25 22.33
N THR A 102 7.20 11.16 22.52
CA THR A 102 8.53 11.26 23.15
C THR A 102 9.65 11.49 22.15
N GLN A 103 9.39 11.32 20.85
CA GLN A 103 10.38 11.48 19.78
C GLN A 103 10.33 12.85 19.11
N THR A 104 9.20 13.56 19.25
CA THR A 104 8.95 14.84 18.59
C THR A 104 7.81 15.62 19.25
N ASP A 105 7.92 16.95 19.21
CA ASP A 105 6.84 17.90 19.54
C ASP A 105 6.11 18.41 18.28
N LYS A 106 6.43 17.84 17.11
CA LYS A 106 5.83 18.16 15.81
C LYS A 106 4.39 17.68 15.69
N ASP A 107 3.64 18.30 14.78
CA ASP A 107 2.29 17.87 14.44
C ASP A 107 2.34 16.53 13.72
N ILE A 108 1.75 15.49 14.33
CA ILE A 108 1.77 14.13 13.78
C ILE A 108 0.63 13.95 12.78
N TYR A 109 0.98 13.49 11.59
CA TYR A 109 0.07 13.07 10.53
C TYR A 109 0.11 11.55 10.40
N ILE A 110 -1.04 10.91 10.52
CA ILE A 110 -1.22 9.51 10.16
C ILE A 110 -1.55 9.45 8.67
N ILE A 111 -0.62 8.89 7.89
CA ILE A 111 -0.75 8.70 6.46
C ILE A 111 -1.19 7.26 6.21
N ASP A 112 -2.49 7.07 6.07
CA ASP A 112 -3.12 5.80 5.75
C ASP A 112 -3.02 5.56 4.23
N LEU A 113 -2.28 4.52 3.86
CA LEU A 113 -2.01 4.14 2.47
C LEU A 113 -2.96 3.05 1.94
N ARG A 114 -3.98 2.66 2.71
CA ARG A 114 -4.81 1.48 2.43
C ARG A 114 -5.93 1.81 1.43
N GLN A 115 -6.06 1.05 0.35
CA GLN A 115 -7.20 1.17 -0.57
C GLN A 115 -8.39 0.35 -0.08
N GLU A 116 -8.10 -0.80 0.51
CA GLU A 116 -9.04 -1.71 1.14
C GLU A 116 -9.86 -0.99 2.21
N THR A 117 -11.15 -1.27 2.22
CA THR A 117 -12.10 -0.76 3.21
C THR A 117 -11.71 -1.29 4.59
N HIS A 118 -11.49 -0.43 5.56
CA HIS A 118 -11.09 -0.84 6.91
C HIS A 118 -11.60 0.10 8.00
N GLY A 119 -11.49 -0.35 9.24
CA GLY A 119 -11.90 0.42 10.41
C GLY A 119 -11.84 -0.42 11.68
N PHE A 120 -12.64 -0.02 12.67
CA PHE A 120 -12.63 -0.62 13.99
C PHE A 120 -14.03 -0.99 14.46
N PHE A 121 -14.18 -2.18 15.02
CA PHE A 121 -15.38 -2.59 15.76
C PHE A 121 -15.11 -2.62 17.26
N ASN A 122 -16.12 -2.24 18.06
CA ASN A 122 -16.12 -2.34 19.53
C ASN A 122 -14.94 -1.68 20.25
N ASP A 123 -14.33 -0.65 19.65
CA ASP A 123 -13.16 0.06 20.18
C ASP A 123 -11.90 -0.80 20.43
N ASN A 124 -11.87 -2.05 19.95
CA ASN A 124 -10.76 -2.97 20.15
C ASN A 124 -10.41 -3.82 18.93
N THR A 125 -11.28 -3.97 17.94
CA THR A 125 -11.05 -4.92 16.84
C THR A 125 -10.75 -4.16 15.56
N ALA A 126 -9.50 -4.21 15.08
CA ALA A 126 -9.11 -3.66 13.78
C ALA A 126 -9.46 -4.64 12.66
N VAL A 127 -10.18 -4.17 11.64
CA VAL A 127 -10.67 -5.03 10.56
C VAL A 127 -10.54 -4.37 9.19
N SER A 128 -10.42 -5.22 8.18
CA SER A 128 -10.51 -4.84 6.77
C SER A 128 -11.46 -5.75 5.99
N TRP A 129 -12.15 -5.21 4.98
CA TRP A 129 -13.03 -5.98 4.11
C TRP A 129 -12.22 -6.63 2.99
N TYR A 130 -11.80 -7.86 3.23
CA TYR A 130 -10.80 -8.54 2.41
C TYR A 130 -11.40 -9.17 1.17
N GLY A 131 -10.77 -8.90 0.03
CA GLY A 131 -10.92 -9.64 -1.23
C GLY A 131 -9.61 -10.32 -1.60
N LEU A 132 -9.63 -11.18 -2.62
CA LEU A 132 -8.40 -11.84 -3.10
C LEU A 132 -7.30 -10.80 -3.35
N HIS A 133 -6.08 -11.07 -2.87
CA HIS A 133 -4.91 -10.18 -2.94
C HIS A 133 -5.07 -8.82 -2.23
N ASP A 134 -6.08 -8.68 -1.38
CA ASP A 134 -6.48 -7.41 -0.74
C ASP A 134 -6.96 -6.35 -1.76
N TRP A 135 -7.55 -6.80 -2.88
CA TRP A 135 -7.95 -5.96 -4.02
C TRP A 135 -9.44 -5.64 -4.09
N GLY A 136 -10.16 -5.70 -2.95
CA GLY A 136 -11.61 -5.45 -2.87
C GLY A 136 -12.10 -4.12 -3.45
N ASN A 137 -11.20 -3.16 -3.63
CA ASN A 137 -11.46 -1.81 -4.12
C ASN A 137 -10.61 -1.41 -5.35
N ILE A 138 -9.97 -2.36 -6.06
CA ILE A 138 -8.98 -2.06 -7.12
C ILE A 138 -9.48 -1.10 -8.22
N ASP A 139 -10.75 -1.20 -8.59
CA ASP A 139 -11.39 -0.38 -9.64
C ASP A 139 -12.19 0.81 -9.12
N LYS A 140 -12.16 1.06 -7.80
CA LYS A 140 -12.91 2.15 -7.17
C LYS A 140 -12.07 3.41 -7.02
N THR A 141 -12.72 4.56 -7.17
CA THR A 141 -12.14 5.87 -6.84
C THR A 141 -12.06 6.08 -5.32
N THR A 142 -11.20 7.00 -4.86
CA THR A 142 -11.12 7.37 -3.43
C THR A 142 -12.47 7.78 -2.85
N SER A 143 -13.28 8.53 -3.60
CA SER A 143 -14.59 8.99 -3.12
C SER A 143 -15.57 7.83 -2.93
N GLU A 144 -15.56 6.86 -3.84
CA GLU A 144 -16.38 5.64 -3.71
C GLU A 144 -15.92 4.78 -2.53
N ILE A 145 -14.60 4.63 -2.37
CA ILE A 145 -14.01 3.87 -1.26
C ILE A 145 -14.41 4.48 0.09
N ILE A 146 -14.21 5.78 0.29
CA ILE A 146 -14.54 6.46 1.55
C ILE A 146 -16.03 6.38 1.87
N LYS A 147 -16.89 6.48 0.84
CA LYS A 147 -18.33 6.34 1.01
C LYS A 147 -18.72 4.90 1.40
N ASP A 148 -18.20 3.91 0.68
CA ASP A 148 -18.45 2.48 0.96
C ASP A 148 -17.93 2.10 2.35
N GLU A 149 -16.72 2.50 2.71
CA GLU A 149 -16.07 2.16 3.98
C GLU A 149 -16.95 2.53 5.18
N ARG A 150 -17.42 3.78 5.24
CA ARG A 150 -18.30 4.24 6.31
C ARG A 150 -19.64 3.50 6.32
N GLN A 151 -20.25 3.30 5.16
CA GLN A 151 -21.54 2.61 5.06
C GLN A 151 -21.42 1.15 5.48
N ARG A 152 -20.37 0.46 5.03
CA ARG A 152 -20.11 -0.95 5.27
C ARG A 152 -19.82 -1.23 6.74
N LEU A 153 -19.04 -0.37 7.40
CA LEU A 153 -18.78 -0.43 8.84
C LEU A 153 -20.08 -0.24 9.64
N ASN A 154 -20.81 0.86 9.38
CA ASN A 154 -22.05 1.18 10.11
C ASN A 154 -23.12 0.11 9.92
N ALA A 155 -23.20 -0.51 8.74
CA ALA A 155 -24.13 -1.58 8.46
C ALA A 155 -23.93 -2.84 9.32
N GLN A 156 -22.81 -2.97 10.03
CA GLN A 156 -22.57 -4.09 10.94
C GLN A 156 -23.07 -3.86 12.37
N ILE A 157 -23.35 -2.61 12.76
CA ILE A 157 -23.80 -2.28 14.12
C ILE A 157 -25.08 -3.05 14.45
N GLY A 158 -25.07 -3.75 15.59
CA GLY A 158 -26.17 -4.60 16.07
C GLY A 158 -26.12 -6.05 15.57
N LYS A 159 -25.21 -6.39 14.65
CA LYS A 159 -25.10 -7.75 14.07
C LYS A 159 -23.99 -8.56 14.74
N THR A 160 -24.17 -9.88 14.72
CA THR A 160 -23.05 -10.82 14.92
C THR A 160 -22.46 -11.11 13.54
N ILE A 161 -21.19 -10.79 13.35
CA ILE A 161 -20.47 -11.01 12.09
C ILE A 161 -19.38 -12.05 12.28
N GLU A 162 -18.98 -12.67 11.18
CA GLU A 162 -17.78 -13.50 11.10
C GLU A 162 -16.57 -12.63 10.76
N ILE A 163 -15.46 -12.83 11.49
CA ILE A 163 -14.16 -12.25 11.19
C ILE A 163 -13.16 -13.39 10.92
N GLY A 164 -12.25 -13.19 9.97
CA GLY A 164 -11.29 -14.21 9.55
C GLY A 164 -9.85 -13.80 9.79
N ASN A 165 -9.02 -14.74 10.22
CA ASN A 165 -7.57 -14.60 10.13
C ASN A 165 -7.12 -15.10 8.76
N ILE A 166 -6.33 -14.29 8.04
CA ILE A 166 -5.95 -14.56 6.65
C ILE A 166 -4.44 -14.72 6.55
N SER A 167 -4.01 -15.79 5.88
CA SER A 167 -2.60 -16.05 5.56
C SER A 167 -2.49 -16.56 4.14
N SER A 168 -1.59 -15.96 3.35
CA SER A 168 -1.32 -16.34 1.95
C SER A 168 -2.61 -16.46 1.12
N ASP A 169 -3.45 -15.42 1.15
CA ASP A 169 -4.74 -15.36 0.45
C ASP A 169 -5.80 -16.40 0.89
N LYS A 170 -5.60 -17.07 2.03
CA LYS A 170 -6.53 -18.07 2.56
C LYS A 170 -7.01 -17.70 3.95
N VAL A 171 -8.31 -17.87 4.18
CA VAL A 171 -8.89 -17.84 5.54
C VAL A 171 -8.40 -19.10 6.27
N ILE A 172 -7.61 -18.91 7.32
CA ILE A 172 -7.03 -20.01 8.10
C ILE A 172 -7.83 -20.32 9.37
N SER A 173 -8.57 -19.35 9.89
CA SER A 173 -9.53 -19.52 10.98
C SER A 173 -10.54 -18.37 10.97
N THR A 174 -11.68 -18.60 11.60
CA THR A 174 -12.70 -17.56 11.78
C THR A 174 -13.20 -17.53 13.23
N ASP A 175 -13.63 -16.34 13.63
CA ASP A 175 -14.27 -16.05 14.90
C ASP A 175 -15.56 -15.28 14.65
N LYS A 176 -16.42 -15.21 15.67
CA LYS A 176 -17.64 -14.40 15.63
C LYS A 176 -17.58 -13.29 16.65
N ILE A 177 -17.93 -12.08 16.24
CA ILE A 177 -18.05 -10.93 17.13
C ILE A 177 -19.43 -10.31 17.00
N LYS A 178 -19.99 -9.85 18.12
CA LYS A 178 -21.18 -8.99 18.12
C LYS A 178 -20.73 -7.55 18.03
N VAL A 179 -21.14 -6.83 17.00
CA VAL A 179 -20.75 -5.43 16.77
C VAL A 179 -21.73 -4.50 17.49
N HIS A 180 -21.20 -3.70 18.39
CA HIS A 180 -21.92 -2.69 19.18
C HIS A 180 -21.56 -1.27 18.75
N SER A 181 -20.32 -1.05 18.33
CA SER A 181 -19.84 0.22 17.78
C SER A 181 -18.96 -0.04 16.55
N ALA A 182 -18.92 0.94 15.65
CA ALA A 182 -18.02 0.97 14.51
C ALA A 182 -17.39 2.36 14.40
N MET A 183 -16.13 2.42 13.98
CA MET A 183 -15.35 3.66 13.90
C MET A 183 -14.44 3.60 12.68
N THR A 184 -14.34 4.70 11.92
CA THR A 184 -13.34 4.81 10.85
C THR A 184 -11.96 5.08 11.43
N GLU A 185 -10.89 4.82 10.68
CA GLU A 185 -9.55 5.19 11.16
C GLU A 185 -9.42 6.71 11.36
N LYS A 186 -10.00 7.52 10.48
CA LYS A 186 -10.07 8.97 10.65
C LYS A 186 -10.63 9.38 12.01
N ASP A 187 -11.72 8.74 12.45
CA ASP A 187 -12.34 9.03 13.74
C ASP A 187 -11.41 8.64 14.91
N LEU A 188 -10.73 7.49 14.81
CA LEU A 188 -9.73 7.07 15.79
C LEU A 188 -8.57 8.07 15.87
N VAL A 189 -8.02 8.50 14.73
CA VAL A 189 -6.90 9.47 14.69
C VAL A 189 -7.31 10.80 15.30
N HIS A 190 -8.48 11.32 14.92
CA HIS A 190 -9.01 12.58 15.46
C HIS A 190 -9.30 12.51 16.96
N LYS A 191 -9.73 11.35 17.50
CA LYS A 191 -9.93 11.13 18.94
C LYS A 191 -8.64 11.37 19.76
N TYR A 192 -7.47 11.24 19.14
CA TYR A 192 -6.17 11.53 19.76
C TYR A 192 -5.60 12.92 19.43
N GLY A 193 -6.38 13.76 18.73
CA GLY A 193 -6.00 15.12 18.36
C GLY A 193 -4.90 15.18 17.29
N LEU A 194 -4.85 14.19 16.41
CA LEU A 194 -3.84 14.09 15.34
C LEU A 194 -4.44 14.37 13.97
N ASN A 195 -3.57 14.62 12.98
CA ASN A 195 -3.98 14.83 11.60
C ASN A 195 -4.10 13.49 10.86
N TYR A 196 -5.11 13.34 10.01
CA TYR A 196 -5.34 12.14 9.20
C TYR A 196 -5.31 12.46 7.72
N VAL A 197 -4.56 11.68 6.95
CA VAL A 197 -4.51 11.76 5.49
C VAL A 197 -4.69 10.35 4.92
N ARG A 198 -5.61 10.21 3.96
CA ARG A 198 -5.84 8.96 3.23
C ARG A 198 -5.31 9.06 1.80
N ILE A 199 -4.51 8.10 1.39
CA ILE A 199 -4.07 7.88 0.00
C ILE A 199 -4.38 6.42 -0.35
N THR A 200 -5.42 6.19 -1.16
CA THR A 200 -6.00 4.85 -1.35
C THR A 200 -5.20 3.97 -2.31
N THR A 201 -3.99 3.54 -1.91
CA THR A 201 -3.10 2.73 -2.76
C THR A 201 -3.36 1.23 -2.63
N THR A 202 -3.51 0.57 -3.78
CA THR A 202 -3.78 -0.87 -3.90
C THR A 202 -2.62 -1.69 -3.34
N ASP A 203 -2.90 -2.78 -2.62
CA ASP A 203 -1.84 -3.61 -2.09
C ASP A 203 -1.01 -4.28 -3.21
N HIS A 204 0.24 -4.59 -2.88
CA HIS A 204 1.22 -5.31 -3.72
C HIS A 204 1.77 -4.56 -4.94
N ILE A 205 1.02 -3.64 -5.56
CA ILE A 205 1.37 -2.96 -6.80
C ILE A 205 1.91 -1.54 -6.59
N TRP A 206 2.52 -0.95 -7.62
CA TRP A 206 2.96 0.45 -7.57
C TRP A 206 1.75 1.41 -7.49
N PRO A 207 1.81 2.50 -6.70
CA PRO A 207 0.72 3.47 -6.63
C PRO A 207 0.36 4.07 -7.98
N LYS A 208 -0.95 4.17 -8.27
CA LYS A 208 -1.43 4.85 -9.49
C LYS A 208 -0.97 6.32 -9.52
N PRO A 209 -0.76 6.92 -10.71
CA PRO A 209 -0.21 8.27 -10.82
C PRO A 209 -0.95 9.34 -10.01
N GLU A 210 -2.28 9.27 -9.94
CA GLU A 210 -3.12 10.19 -9.17
C GLU A 210 -2.81 10.18 -7.67
N TYR A 211 -2.41 9.04 -7.11
CA TYR A 211 -2.05 8.92 -5.70
C TYR A 211 -0.65 9.45 -5.40
N ILE A 212 0.25 9.40 -6.39
CA ILE A 212 1.57 10.02 -6.30
C ILE A 212 1.44 11.54 -6.44
N ASP A 213 0.57 12.03 -7.33
CA ASP A 213 0.23 13.45 -7.42
C ASP A 213 -0.33 13.97 -6.09
N GLN A 214 -1.31 13.26 -5.51
CA GLN A 214 -1.87 13.59 -4.20
C GLN A 214 -0.78 13.65 -3.12
N PHE A 215 0.18 12.74 -3.15
CA PHE A 215 1.30 12.71 -2.20
C PHE A 215 2.28 13.87 -2.38
N ILE A 216 2.60 14.23 -3.63
CA ILE A 216 3.44 15.39 -3.92
C ILE A 216 2.72 16.68 -3.48
N ASP A 217 1.42 16.78 -3.71
CA ASP A 217 0.62 17.92 -3.23
C ASP A 217 0.57 17.98 -1.70
N LEU A 218 0.44 16.84 -1.01
CA LEU A 218 0.64 16.78 0.44
C LEU A 218 2.01 17.34 0.80
N TYR A 219 3.09 16.79 0.23
CA TYR A 219 4.47 17.18 0.51
C TYR A 219 4.71 18.69 0.36
N ARG A 220 4.20 19.30 -0.72
CA ARG A 220 4.35 20.74 -1.01
C ARG A 220 3.62 21.63 0.00
N ASN A 221 2.55 21.13 0.59
CA ASN A 221 1.68 21.86 1.51
C ASN A 221 1.88 21.47 2.98
N LEU A 222 2.86 20.60 3.31
CA LEU A 222 3.15 20.25 4.68
C LEU A 222 3.65 21.47 5.47
N PRO A 223 3.15 21.69 6.70
CA PRO A 223 3.72 22.71 7.55
C PRO A 223 5.16 22.32 7.92
N PRO A 224 6.06 23.30 8.18
CA PRO A 224 7.46 23.02 8.52
C PRO A 224 7.65 22.12 9.75
N ASN A 225 6.64 22.03 10.63
CA ASN A 225 6.63 21.27 11.87
C ASN A 225 5.85 19.95 11.78
N ALA A 226 5.82 19.26 10.62
CA ALA A 226 5.12 18.00 10.46
C ALA A 226 5.99 16.77 10.78
N TRP A 227 5.39 15.74 11.41
CA TRP A 227 5.90 14.38 11.48
C TRP A 227 4.95 13.42 10.76
N LEU A 228 5.44 12.59 9.83
CA LEU A 228 4.60 11.67 9.07
C LEU A 228 4.73 10.24 9.56
N HIS A 229 3.62 9.62 9.94
CA HIS A 229 3.54 8.20 10.22
C HIS A 229 2.82 7.48 9.07
N PHE A 230 3.57 6.79 8.23
CA PHE A 230 3.02 6.02 7.12
C PHE A 230 2.62 4.63 7.58
N HIS A 231 1.45 4.16 7.19
CA HIS A 231 1.11 2.76 7.42
C HIS A 231 0.32 2.16 6.26
N CYS A 232 0.40 0.85 6.18
CA CYS A 232 -0.50 0.03 5.40
C CYS A 232 -0.73 -1.26 6.18
N GLU A 233 -1.41 -2.24 5.60
CA GLU A 233 -1.74 -3.46 6.33
C GLU A 233 -0.52 -4.17 6.96
N ALA A 234 0.53 -4.45 6.18
CA ALA A 234 1.73 -5.14 6.69
C ALA A 234 2.88 -4.20 7.10
N GLY A 235 2.79 -2.91 6.80
CA GLY A 235 3.87 -1.96 7.07
C GLY A 235 5.12 -2.12 6.21
N ALA A 236 5.00 -2.89 5.11
CA ALA A 236 6.12 -3.35 4.31
C ALA A 236 6.15 -2.66 2.92
N GLY A 237 5.34 -3.11 1.95
CA GLY A 237 5.35 -2.60 0.56
C GLY A 237 5.02 -1.11 0.45
N ARG A 238 3.72 -0.79 0.46
CA ARG A 238 3.20 0.59 0.36
C ARG A 238 3.90 1.54 1.34
N THR A 239 4.00 1.17 2.62
CA THR A 239 4.69 1.98 3.63
C THR A 239 6.12 2.32 3.25
N THR A 240 6.94 1.34 2.82
CA THR A 240 8.34 1.64 2.47
C THR A 240 8.44 2.40 1.15
N GLU A 241 7.55 2.15 0.20
CA GLU A 241 7.48 2.89 -1.06
C GLU A 241 7.26 4.39 -0.79
N PHE A 242 6.28 4.76 0.04
CA PHE A 242 6.03 6.15 0.39
C PHE A 242 7.10 6.77 1.28
N MET A 243 7.68 6.02 2.22
CA MET A 243 8.83 6.50 3.00
C MET A 243 10.03 6.79 2.11
N ALA A 244 10.32 5.92 1.13
CA ALA A 244 11.40 6.13 0.15
C ALA A 244 11.10 7.31 -0.79
N MET A 245 9.85 7.45 -1.28
CA MET A 245 9.45 8.61 -2.08
C MET A 245 9.59 9.91 -1.29
N TYR A 246 9.15 9.95 -0.03
CA TYR A 246 9.33 11.12 0.83
C TYR A 246 10.80 11.49 1.00
N ASP A 247 11.64 10.47 1.19
CA ASP A 247 13.07 10.64 1.36
C ASP A 247 13.73 11.22 0.09
N ILE A 248 13.35 10.70 -1.09
CA ILE A 248 13.76 11.24 -2.40
C ILE A 248 13.39 12.72 -2.53
N LEU A 249 12.18 13.12 -2.11
CA LEU A 249 11.71 14.50 -2.21
C LEU A 249 12.46 15.44 -1.25
N LYS A 250 12.69 15.02 0.00
CA LYS A 250 13.41 15.83 1.01
C LYS A 250 14.92 15.88 0.79
N ASN A 251 15.49 14.86 0.18
CA ASN A 251 16.93 14.69 0.02
C ASN A 251 17.33 14.47 -1.45
N PRO A 252 17.04 15.41 -2.37
CA PRO A 252 17.23 15.22 -3.82
C PRO A 252 18.70 15.08 -4.25
N ASP A 253 19.65 15.38 -3.37
CA ASP A 253 21.08 15.22 -3.64
C ASP A 253 21.65 13.88 -3.21
N ILE A 254 20.88 13.07 -2.47
CA ILE A 254 21.33 11.76 -2.01
C ILE A 254 21.13 10.75 -3.15
N PRO A 255 22.16 9.93 -3.47
CA PRO A 255 22.02 8.90 -4.50
C PRO A 255 20.86 7.94 -4.20
N LEU A 256 20.13 7.51 -5.23
CA LEU A 256 19.02 6.57 -5.08
C LEU A 256 19.44 5.29 -4.33
N LYS A 257 20.64 4.76 -4.59
CA LYS A 257 21.16 3.57 -3.90
C LYS A 257 21.20 3.79 -2.38
N ASP A 258 21.64 4.95 -1.90
CA ASP A 258 21.68 5.28 -0.48
C ASP A 258 20.28 5.34 0.13
N ILE A 259 19.34 5.99 -0.56
CA ILE A 259 17.95 6.09 -0.09
C ILE A 259 17.32 4.70 0.02
N LEU A 260 17.47 3.86 -1.00
CA LEU A 260 16.87 2.53 -0.98
C LEU A 260 17.51 1.62 0.07
N TYR A 261 18.83 1.65 0.22
CA TYR A 261 19.52 0.89 1.26
C TYR A 261 19.14 1.39 2.65
N ARG A 262 19.12 2.70 2.91
CA ARG A 262 18.82 3.21 4.26
C ARG A 262 17.38 2.97 4.68
N GLN A 263 16.41 3.09 3.77
CA GLN A 263 15.01 2.79 4.04
C GLN A 263 14.79 1.29 4.31
N TYR A 264 15.51 0.43 3.60
CA TYR A 264 15.55 -0.99 3.88
C TYR A 264 16.19 -1.28 5.25
N LEU A 265 17.38 -0.73 5.52
CA LEU A 265 18.14 -1.00 6.73
C LEU A 265 17.49 -0.46 8.01
N ILE A 266 16.62 0.56 7.96
CA ILE A 266 15.81 0.94 9.13
C ILE A 266 14.61 0.00 9.39
N GLY A 267 14.43 -1.04 8.57
CA GLY A 267 13.41 -2.09 8.74
C GLY A 267 12.31 -2.11 7.67
N GLY A 268 12.49 -1.40 6.55
CA GLY A 268 11.58 -1.44 5.41
C GLY A 268 11.85 -2.59 4.43
N ASN A 269 11.13 -2.60 3.31
CA ASN A 269 11.45 -3.44 2.15
C ASN A 269 12.47 -2.75 1.22
N TYR A 270 13.28 -3.53 0.50
CA TYR A 270 14.05 -2.98 -0.62
C TYR A 270 13.14 -2.78 -1.85
N VAL A 271 12.79 -1.52 -2.14
CA VAL A 271 11.78 -1.17 -3.17
C VAL A 271 12.25 -1.53 -4.59
N ALA A 272 13.56 -1.50 -4.85
CA ALA A 272 14.13 -1.85 -6.16
C ALA A 272 14.46 -3.34 -6.32
N TYR A 273 13.79 -4.22 -5.56
CA TYR A 273 13.93 -5.66 -5.72
C TYR A 273 13.37 -6.13 -7.06
N THR A 274 14.13 -6.97 -7.75
CA THR A 274 13.75 -7.56 -9.04
C THR A 274 13.83 -9.08 -8.97
N VAL A 275 12.95 -9.74 -9.71
CA VAL A 275 12.89 -11.21 -9.82
C VAL A 275 13.03 -11.61 -11.28
N ASP A 276 13.80 -12.65 -11.56
CA ASP A 276 13.81 -13.31 -12.86
C ASP A 276 12.50 -14.10 -13.05
N THR A 277 11.57 -13.53 -13.81
CA THR A 277 10.23 -14.10 -14.04
C THR A 277 10.27 -15.42 -14.82
N ASN A 278 11.41 -15.81 -15.41
CA ASN A 278 11.56 -17.13 -16.02
C ASN A 278 11.82 -18.23 -14.99
N LYS A 279 12.18 -17.86 -13.75
CA LYS A 279 12.56 -18.76 -12.66
C LYS A 279 11.55 -18.79 -11.51
N SER A 280 10.48 -18.03 -11.61
CA SER A 280 9.44 -17.96 -10.59
C SER A 280 8.08 -17.77 -11.22
N ASN A 281 7.09 -18.50 -10.69
CA ASN A 281 5.69 -18.46 -11.12
C ASN A 281 4.82 -17.66 -10.14
N ASN A 282 5.42 -16.80 -9.31
CA ASN A 282 4.67 -16.00 -8.35
C ASN A 282 4.03 -14.81 -9.07
N TRP A 283 2.72 -14.67 -8.93
CA TRP A 283 1.95 -13.58 -9.53
C TRP A 283 2.46 -12.18 -9.14
N LYS A 284 3.16 -12.07 -7.99
CA LYS A 284 3.75 -10.81 -7.50
C LYS A 284 5.01 -10.37 -8.25
N ASP A 285 5.67 -11.24 -9.00
CA ASP A 285 6.99 -10.97 -9.56
C ASP A 285 6.99 -9.83 -10.58
N ILE A 286 5.97 -9.79 -11.43
CA ILE A 286 5.76 -8.68 -12.38
C ILE A 286 5.64 -7.34 -11.64
N TYR A 287 4.98 -7.33 -10.48
CA TYR A 287 4.77 -6.14 -9.68
C TYR A 287 6.03 -5.73 -8.93
N TYR A 288 6.88 -6.66 -8.48
CA TYR A 288 8.21 -6.31 -7.96
C TYR A 288 9.06 -5.59 -9.02
N ASN A 289 9.12 -6.16 -10.23
CA ASN A 289 9.87 -5.57 -11.34
C ASN A 289 9.31 -4.20 -11.77
N GLN A 290 7.98 -4.06 -11.78
CA GLN A 290 7.33 -2.79 -12.04
C GLN A 290 7.74 -1.74 -10.99
N LYS A 291 7.66 -2.06 -9.70
CA LYS A 291 8.04 -1.13 -8.61
C LYS A 291 9.51 -0.73 -8.67
N ALA A 292 10.40 -1.66 -8.97
CA ALA A 292 11.82 -1.37 -9.15
C ALA A 292 12.10 -0.43 -10.33
N THR A 293 11.28 -0.49 -11.37
CA THR A 293 11.35 0.45 -12.50
C THR A 293 10.77 1.81 -12.10
N MET A 294 9.60 1.82 -11.47
CA MET A 294 8.88 3.04 -11.16
C MET A 294 9.56 3.90 -10.09
N ILE A 295 10.22 3.31 -9.09
CA ILE A 295 10.98 4.08 -8.09
C ILE A 295 12.18 4.82 -8.72
N LYS A 296 12.79 4.25 -9.77
CA LYS A 296 13.85 4.93 -10.55
C LYS A 296 13.29 6.11 -11.33
N LYS A 297 12.12 5.93 -11.98
CA LYS A 297 11.41 7.02 -12.65
C LYS A 297 11.00 8.13 -11.67
N PHE A 298 10.51 7.77 -10.48
CA PHE A 298 10.16 8.75 -9.44
C PHE A 298 11.39 9.54 -8.95
N TYR A 299 12.53 8.87 -8.77
CA TYR A 299 13.79 9.55 -8.45
C TYR A 299 14.21 10.54 -9.55
N GLN A 300 14.11 10.15 -10.82
CA GLN A 300 14.38 11.04 -11.95
C GLN A 300 13.42 12.24 -11.95
N TYR A 301 12.12 12.00 -11.81
CA TYR A 301 11.12 13.06 -11.68
C TYR A 301 11.49 14.06 -10.58
N ALA A 302 11.89 13.57 -9.40
CA ALA A 302 12.25 14.44 -8.29
C ALA A 302 13.50 15.28 -8.59
N LYS A 303 14.53 14.70 -9.21
CA LYS A 303 15.73 15.43 -9.66
C LYS A 303 15.39 16.52 -10.65
N GLU A 304 14.50 16.27 -11.60
CA GLU A 304 14.16 17.24 -12.64
C GLU A 304 13.22 18.35 -12.15
N ASN A 305 12.41 18.09 -11.12
CA ASN A 305 11.34 18.99 -10.70
C ASN A 305 11.53 19.63 -9.31
N HIS A 306 12.55 19.26 -8.53
CA HIS A 306 12.77 19.87 -7.20
C HIS A 306 12.95 21.40 -7.25
N ASN A 307 13.71 21.92 -8.21
CA ASN A 307 14.03 23.35 -8.34
C ASN A 307 12.82 24.24 -8.68
N ASN A 308 11.76 23.67 -9.26
CA ASN A 308 10.55 24.40 -9.60
C ASN A 308 9.39 24.15 -8.61
N ASN A 309 9.72 23.56 -7.45
CA ASN A 309 8.75 23.13 -6.44
C ASN A 309 7.64 22.24 -7.01
N TYR A 310 8.05 21.27 -7.85
CA TYR A 310 7.17 20.25 -8.43
C TYR A 310 5.97 20.83 -9.17
N LYS A 311 6.20 21.86 -9.99
CA LYS A 311 5.16 22.55 -10.76
C LYS A 311 4.48 21.63 -11.79
N ILE A 312 5.21 20.65 -12.33
CA ILE A 312 4.67 19.61 -13.21
C ILE A 312 4.28 18.43 -12.32
N SER A 313 3.03 17.98 -12.40
CA SER A 313 2.57 16.79 -11.68
C SER A 313 3.31 15.54 -12.15
N TRP A 314 3.43 14.55 -11.28
CA TRP A 314 4.04 13.27 -11.62
C TRP A 314 3.31 12.60 -12.78
N SER A 315 1.98 12.57 -12.75
CA SER A 315 1.17 12.00 -13.83
C SER A 315 1.46 12.62 -15.19
N LYS A 316 1.60 13.94 -15.25
CA LYS A 316 1.90 14.67 -16.49
C LYS A 316 3.33 14.42 -16.95
N TRP A 317 4.28 14.40 -16.02
CA TRP A 317 5.68 14.10 -16.35
C TRP A 317 5.84 12.69 -16.90
N LEU A 318 5.19 11.70 -16.29
CA LEU A 318 5.26 10.28 -16.67
C LEU A 318 4.72 9.98 -18.08
N GLN A 319 3.81 10.80 -18.61
CA GLN A 319 3.30 10.64 -19.98
C GLN A 319 4.37 10.89 -21.06
N THR A 320 5.49 11.52 -20.70
CA THR A 320 6.53 11.96 -21.65
C THR A 320 7.92 11.36 -21.36
N HIS A 321 8.05 10.49 -20.36
CA HIS A 321 9.32 9.91 -19.89
C HIS A 321 9.19 8.42 -19.58
#